data_AF-A0A142YCW3-F1
#
_entry.id   AF-A0A142YCW3-F1
#
_cell.length_a   1.000
_cell.length_b   1.000
_cell.length_c   1.000
_cell.angle_alpha   90.00
_cell.angle_beta   90.00
_cell.angle_gamma   90.00
#
_symmetry.space_group_name_H-M   'P 1'
#
loop_
_entity.id
_entity.type
_entity.pdbx_description
1 polymer ?
#
loop_
_entity_poly.entity_id
_entity_poly.type
_entity_poly.pdbx_seq_one_letter_code
_entity_poly.pdbx_strand_id
1 'polypeptide(L)'
;MSEPSIPLRDPARAAFLAWLVPGLGHFYQGRKGKGWLYAICILGLYVAGFLLGEGKNVYWRWVSPFNTDRFMLHYVGQFFVGLPALPALIQATVEHFRPGSNFLWGFMAEPPQNVINGLHLRLGKVYEIGTIYTTVAGLLNVLAVYDAYEGPAYGRGDEPEALAETEAPPTTTAVKAGGAA
;
A
#
# COMPACT_ATOMS: atom_id res chain seq x y z
N MET A 1 -12.30 -30.32 -6.86
CA MET A 1 -11.59 -29.60 -7.93
C MET A 1 -10.51 -28.78 -7.26
N SER A 2 -9.25 -29.16 -7.44
CA SER A 2 -8.10 -28.46 -6.88
C SER A 2 -7.92 -27.14 -7.62
N GLU A 3 -8.10 -26.02 -6.93
CA GLU A 3 -7.84 -24.69 -7.47
C GLU A 3 -6.43 -24.66 -8.11
N PRO A 4 -6.25 -24.00 -9.27
CA PRO A 4 -4.92 -23.70 -9.76
C PRO A 4 -4.29 -22.67 -8.81
N SER A 5 -3.72 -23.13 -7.70
CA SER A 5 -2.95 -22.26 -6.80
C SER A 5 -1.71 -21.82 -7.58
N ILE A 6 -1.66 -20.56 -8.01
CA ILE A 6 -0.39 -20.00 -8.46
C ILE A 6 0.57 -20.10 -7.28
N PRO A 7 1.74 -20.74 -7.43
CA PRO A 7 2.74 -20.78 -6.37
C PRO A 7 3.25 -19.36 -6.13
N LEU A 8 2.66 -18.69 -5.15
CA LEU A 8 3.13 -17.40 -4.69
C LEU A 8 4.46 -17.63 -3.98
N ARG A 9 5.46 -16.83 -4.37
CA ARG A 9 6.72 -16.74 -3.65
C ARG A 9 6.44 -16.23 -2.22
N ASP A 10 7.34 -16.49 -1.28
CA ASP A 10 7.21 -16.14 0.15
C ASP A 10 6.39 -14.84 0.40
N PRO A 11 5.13 -14.96 0.87
CA PRO A 11 4.20 -13.85 1.02
C PRO A 11 4.69 -12.77 1.99
N ALA A 12 5.38 -13.16 3.06
CA ALA A 12 5.90 -12.23 4.05
C ALA A 12 6.98 -11.32 3.43
N ARG A 13 7.85 -11.90 2.58
CA ARG A 13 8.85 -11.12 1.84
C ARG A 13 8.20 -10.19 0.82
N ALA A 14 7.13 -10.63 0.14
CA ALA A 14 6.41 -9.78 -0.79
C ALA A 14 5.78 -8.57 -0.08
N ALA A 15 5.14 -8.79 1.07
CA ALA A 15 4.56 -7.72 1.89
C ALA A 15 5.64 -6.74 2.39
N PHE A 16 6.75 -7.25 2.91
CA PHE A 16 7.86 -6.41 3.36
C PHE A 16 8.46 -5.57 2.23
N LEU A 17 8.64 -6.17 1.04
CA LEU A 17 9.14 -5.45 -0.13
C LEU A 17 8.15 -4.38 -0.61
N ALA A 18 6.85 -4.69 -0.66
CA ALA A 18 5.80 -3.73 -1.01
C ALA A 18 5.73 -2.55 -0.01
N TRP A 19 5.98 -2.83 1.27
CA TRP A 19 6.04 -1.78 2.29
C TRP A 19 7.30 -0.92 2.12
N LEU A 20 8.45 -1.54 1.84
CA LEU A 20 9.72 -0.83 1.69
C LEU A 20 9.71 0.11 0.48
N VAL A 21 9.25 -0.39 -0.68
CA VAL A 21 9.11 0.40 -1.91
C VAL A 21 7.75 0.06 -2.54
N PRO A 22 6.87 1.07 -2.73
CA PRO A 22 5.57 0.84 -3.33
C PRO A 22 5.65 0.07 -4.65
N GLY A 23 4.93 -1.05 -4.75
CA GLY A 23 4.91 -1.93 -5.93
C GLY A 23 6.01 -2.99 -6.01
N LEU A 24 7.03 -2.97 -5.14
CA LEU A 24 8.16 -3.91 -5.20
C LEU A 24 7.77 -5.36 -4.86
N GLY A 25 6.82 -5.56 -3.94
CA GLY A 25 6.28 -6.88 -3.62
C GLY A 25 5.61 -7.55 -4.82
N HIS A 26 4.91 -6.79 -5.66
CA HIS A 26 4.28 -7.30 -6.88
C HIS A 26 5.30 -7.67 -7.95
N PHE A 27 6.40 -6.92 -8.06
CA PHE A 27 7.52 -7.30 -8.93
C PHE A 27 8.18 -8.60 -8.48
N TYR A 28 8.36 -8.79 -7.17
CA TYR A 28 8.91 -10.02 -6.59
C TYR A 28 8.07 -11.27 -6.91
N GLN A 29 6.75 -11.10 -6.97
CA GLN A 29 5.81 -12.16 -7.35
C GLN A 29 5.59 -12.27 -8.87
N GLY A 30 6.29 -11.50 -9.69
CA GLY A 30 6.17 -11.52 -11.16
C GLY A 30 4.95 -10.75 -11.71
N ARG A 31 4.14 -10.11 -10.85
CA ARG A 31 2.93 -9.35 -11.20
C ARG A 31 3.28 -7.91 -11.61
N LYS A 32 4.04 -7.77 -12.71
CA LYS A 32 4.62 -6.48 -13.15
C LYS A 32 3.59 -5.38 -13.41
N GLY A 33 2.41 -5.71 -13.95
CA GLY A 33 1.35 -4.73 -14.22
C GLY A 33 0.85 -4.04 -12.94
N LYS A 34 0.53 -4.84 -11.91
CA LYS A 34 0.16 -4.34 -10.59
C LYS A 34 1.31 -3.56 -9.93
N GLY A 35 2.54 -4.06 -10.06
CA GLY A 35 3.74 -3.38 -9.53
C GLY A 35 3.88 -1.96 -10.06
N TRP A 36 3.78 -1.77 -11.39
CA TRP A 36 3.82 -0.44 -11.99
C TRP A 36 2.63 0.44 -11.60
N LEU A 37 1.42 -0.13 -11.57
CA LEU A 37 0.22 0.60 -11.16
C LEU A 37 0.35 1.18 -9.75
N TYR A 38 0.72 0.34 -8.78
CA TYR A 38 0.90 0.78 -7.39
C TYR A 38 2.08 1.74 -7.25
N ALA A 39 3.22 1.45 -7.89
CA ALA A 39 4.38 2.34 -7.84
C ALA A 39 4.05 3.74 -8.38
N ILE A 40 3.47 3.85 -9.58
CA ILE A 40 3.15 5.15 -10.19
C ILE A 40 2.08 5.88 -9.40
N CYS A 41 1.02 5.18 -8.98
CA CYS A 41 -0.08 5.79 -8.24
C CYS A 41 0.38 6.32 -6.88
N ILE A 42 1.05 5.48 -6.08
CA ILE A 42 1.45 5.82 -4.71
C ILE A 42 2.60 6.83 -4.73
N LEU A 43 3.66 6.59 -5.51
CA LEU A 43 4.79 7.51 -5.57
C LEU A 43 4.40 8.82 -6.26
N GLY A 44 3.53 8.78 -7.27
CA GLY A 44 3.01 9.98 -7.91
C GLY A 44 2.21 10.85 -6.94
N LEU A 45 1.29 10.25 -6.17
CA LEU A 45 0.51 10.95 -5.17
C LEU A 45 1.40 11.50 -4.04
N TYR A 46 2.37 10.70 -3.59
CA TYR A 46 3.34 11.11 -2.58
C TYR A 46 4.20 12.28 -3.05
N VAL A 47 4.81 12.20 -4.23
CA VAL A 47 5.67 13.26 -4.78
C VAL A 47 4.86 14.53 -5.01
N ALA A 48 3.65 14.43 -5.57
CA ALA A 48 2.77 15.58 -5.72
C ALA A 48 2.48 16.24 -4.36
N GLY A 49 2.10 15.46 -3.35
CA GLY A 49 1.85 15.99 -2.01
C GLY A 49 3.09 16.58 -1.35
N PHE A 50 4.25 15.95 -1.52
CA PHE A 50 5.53 16.43 -0.97
C PHE A 50 5.94 17.77 -1.59
N LEU A 51 5.78 17.92 -2.91
CA LEU A 51 6.06 19.17 -3.62
C LEU A 51 5.09 20.29 -3.21
N LEU A 52 3.80 20.00 -3.04
CA LEU A 52 2.80 20.97 -2.55
C LEU A 52 3.14 21.49 -1.14
N GLY A 53 3.76 20.66 -0.30
CA GLY A 53 4.26 21.02 1.02
C GLY A 53 5.65 21.64 1.06
N GLU A 54 6.24 21.97 -0.10
CA GLU A 54 7.64 22.42 -0.26
C GLU A 54 8.67 21.50 0.41
N GLY A 55 8.36 20.19 0.49
CA GLY A 55 9.19 19.20 1.17
C GLY A 55 9.25 19.31 2.69
N LYS A 56 8.40 20.14 3.29
CA LYS A 56 8.38 20.44 4.74
C LYS A 56 7.12 19.90 5.44
N ASN A 57 6.32 19.11 4.75
CA ASN A 57 5.08 18.50 5.24
C ASN A 57 5.23 17.04 5.70
N VAL A 58 6.42 16.46 5.56
CA VAL A 58 6.71 15.09 6.00
C VAL A 58 7.89 15.17 6.98
N TYR A 59 7.58 15.09 8.26
CA TYR A 59 8.55 15.04 9.36
C TYR A 59 7.93 14.33 10.55
N TRP A 60 8.77 13.78 11.43
CA TRP A 60 8.33 13.15 12.67
C TRP A 60 8.74 13.98 13.88
N ARG A 61 7.94 13.93 14.95
CA ARG A 61 8.26 14.55 16.23
C ARG A 61 8.05 13.54 17.36
N TRP A 62 9.07 13.35 18.17
CA TRP A 62 8.98 12.53 19.38
C TRP A 62 8.24 13.30 20.48
N VAL A 63 6.91 13.18 20.51
CA VAL A 63 6.04 13.74 21.55
C VAL A 63 5.18 12.64 22.16
N SER A 64 4.80 12.81 23.42
CA SER A 64 3.80 11.96 24.06
C SER A 64 2.52 11.89 23.21
N PRO A 65 1.98 10.68 22.95
CA PRO A 65 0.72 10.49 22.21
C PRO A 65 -0.49 11.19 22.83
N PHE A 66 -0.43 11.53 24.12
CA PHE A 66 -1.50 12.23 24.83
C PHE A 66 -1.47 13.75 24.62
N ASN A 67 -0.46 14.28 23.93
CA ASN A 67 -0.35 15.69 23.58
C ASN A 67 -0.92 15.93 22.18
N THR A 68 -2.25 15.91 22.06
CA THR A 68 -2.97 15.96 20.78
C THR A 68 -2.60 17.18 19.93
N ASP A 69 -2.28 18.31 20.55
CA ASP A 69 -1.90 19.55 19.85
C ASP A 69 -0.56 19.43 19.12
N ARG A 70 0.31 18.51 19.54
CA ARG A 70 1.66 18.33 18.99
C ARG A 70 1.88 16.97 18.33
N PHE A 71 0.99 16.01 18.57
CA PHE A 71 1.09 14.67 18.02
C PHE A 71 0.65 14.63 16.56
N MET A 72 1.52 14.12 15.69
CA MET A 72 1.34 14.16 14.24
C MET A 72 0.80 12.85 13.70
N LEU A 73 -0.51 12.64 13.85
CA LEU A 73 -1.22 11.47 13.32
C LEU A 73 -1.00 11.24 11.83
N HIS A 74 -0.87 12.32 11.04
CA HIS A 74 -0.66 12.24 9.60
C HIS A 74 0.65 11.53 9.23
N TYR A 75 1.72 11.68 10.05
CA TYR A 75 2.99 11.00 9.77
C TYR A 75 2.86 9.48 9.88
N VAL A 76 1.98 8.97 10.75
CA VAL A 76 1.73 7.52 10.86
C VAL A 76 1.25 6.96 9.52
N GLY A 77 0.40 7.69 8.79
CA GLY A 77 0.02 7.33 7.44
C GLY A 77 1.21 7.44 6.48
N GLN A 78 1.93 8.56 6.49
CA GLN A 78 3.09 8.80 5.61
C GLN A 78 4.19 7.74 5.76
N PHE A 79 4.42 7.22 6.96
CA PHE A 79 5.37 6.14 7.25
C PHE A 79 5.12 4.89 6.38
N PHE A 80 3.85 4.58 6.09
CA PHE A 80 3.52 3.43 5.27
C PHE A 80 3.85 3.60 3.79
N VAL A 81 4.23 4.78 3.31
CA VAL A 81 4.81 4.95 1.96
C VAL A 81 6.14 4.20 1.84
N GLY A 82 6.79 3.91 2.97
CA GLY A 82 8.06 3.18 3.01
C GLY A 82 9.26 4.11 2.91
N LEU A 83 10.26 3.70 2.14
CA LEU A 83 11.56 4.36 2.02
C LEU A 83 11.47 5.88 1.79
N PRO A 84 10.56 6.44 0.96
CA PRO A 84 10.47 7.89 0.78
C PRO A 84 10.19 8.68 2.07
N ALA A 85 9.43 8.12 3.02
CA ALA A 85 9.07 8.79 4.27
C ALA A 85 9.99 8.43 5.45
N LEU A 86 10.82 7.38 5.33
CA LEU A 86 11.72 6.93 6.41
C LEU A 86 12.78 7.96 6.84
N PRO A 87 13.39 8.77 5.96
CA PRO A 87 14.39 9.76 6.37
C PRO A 87 13.88 10.70 7.47
N ALA A 88 12.60 11.08 7.43
CA ALA A 88 11.96 11.90 8.48
C ALA A 88 12.01 11.24 9.86
N LEU A 89 11.67 9.95 9.98
CA LEU A 89 11.72 9.22 11.25
C LEU A 89 13.15 9.05 11.74
N ILE A 90 14.06 8.71 10.83
CA ILE A 90 15.48 8.55 11.18
C ILE A 90 16.02 9.87 11.69
N GLN A 91 15.75 10.97 10.98
CA GLN A 91 16.19 12.30 11.38
C GLN A 91 15.65 12.70 12.76
N ALA A 92 14.36 12.54 12.99
CA ALA A 92 13.75 12.83 14.28
C ALA A 92 14.34 11.97 15.41
N THR A 93 14.63 10.70 15.13
CA THR A 93 15.27 9.78 16.09
C THR A 93 16.71 10.16 16.38
N VAL A 94 17.50 10.49 15.36
CA VAL A 94 18.90 10.91 15.54
C VAL A 94 18.95 12.21 16.33
N GLU A 95 18.09 13.18 16.02
CA GLU A 95 18.02 14.45 16.75
C GLU A 95 17.59 14.25 18.21
N HIS A 96 16.70 13.29 18.48
CA HIS A 96 16.30 12.93 19.84
C HIS A 96 17.47 12.39 20.69
N PHE A 97 18.36 11.59 20.10
CA PHE A 97 19.53 11.04 20.80
C PHE A 97 20.77 11.94 20.73
N ARG A 98 20.89 12.80 19.71
CA ARG A 98 22.00 13.73 19.47
C ARG A 98 21.46 15.07 18.98
N PRO A 99 21.08 15.97 19.90
CA PRO A 99 20.60 17.30 19.55
C PRO A 99 21.63 18.10 18.74
N GLY A 100 21.19 18.82 17.71
CA GLY A 100 22.03 19.61 16.82
C GLY A 100 22.68 18.82 15.68
N SER A 101 22.19 17.61 15.40
CA SER A 101 22.73 16.76 14.35
C SER A 101 22.11 17.09 12.99
N ASN A 102 22.93 17.42 12.00
CA ASN A 102 22.47 17.67 10.64
C ASN A 102 22.48 16.38 9.80
N PHE A 103 21.81 15.33 10.30
CA PHE A 103 21.66 14.09 9.55
C PHE A 103 20.99 14.37 8.19
N LEU A 104 21.56 13.83 7.09
CA LEU A 104 21.14 14.10 5.71
C LEU A 104 20.96 15.60 5.38
N TRP A 105 21.83 16.48 5.90
CA TRP A 105 21.74 17.94 5.70
C TRP A 105 20.41 18.57 6.14
N GLY A 106 19.65 17.93 7.03
CA GLY A 106 18.32 18.43 7.39
C GLY A 106 17.19 17.92 6.51
N PHE A 107 17.43 16.94 5.63
CA PHE A 107 16.44 16.43 4.71
C PHE A 107 15.26 15.76 5.43
N MET A 108 14.10 16.43 5.43
CA MET A 108 12.88 16.04 6.16
C MET A 108 13.00 16.19 7.68
N ALA A 109 13.89 17.08 8.14
CA ALA A 109 13.94 17.52 9.53
C ALA A 109 12.68 18.30 9.91
N GLU A 110 12.36 18.30 11.20
CA GLU A 110 11.35 19.20 11.74
C GLU A 110 11.72 20.67 11.43
N PRO A 111 10.89 21.40 10.67
CA PRO A 111 11.13 22.81 10.44
C PRO A 111 10.90 23.59 11.74
N PRO A 112 11.68 24.65 12.01
CA PRO A 112 11.47 25.48 13.19
C PRO A 112 10.09 26.16 13.12
N GLN A 113 9.49 26.43 14.29
CA GLN A 113 8.10 26.89 14.39
C GLN A 113 7.81 28.17 13.58
N ASN A 114 8.78 29.08 13.47
CA ASN A 114 8.67 30.30 12.67
C ASN A 114 8.51 29.98 11.17
N VAL A 115 9.22 28.96 10.67
CA VAL A 115 9.10 28.48 9.28
C VAL A 115 7.75 27.81 9.07
N ILE A 116 7.29 26.97 9.99
CA ILE A 116 5.96 26.33 9.90
C ILE A 116 4.86 27.39 9.84
N ASN A 117 4.89 28.38 10.72
CA ASN A 117 3.91 29.47 10.72
C ASN A 117 3.97 30.27 9.40
N GLY A 118 5.17 30.53 8.89
CA GLY A 118 5.36 31.15 7.58
C GLY A 118 4.82 30.33 6.41
N LEU A 119 4.98 29.00 6.44
CA LEU A 119 4.39 28.11 5.43
C LEU A 119 2.87 28.14 5.48
N HIS A 120 2.25 28.09 6.67
CA HIS A 120 0.80 28.18 6.80
C HIS A 120 0.25 29.51 6.29
N LEU A 121 0.98 30.62 6.48
CA LEU A 121 0.57 31.92 5.93
C LEU A 121 0.74 32.01 4.41
N ARG A 122 1.82 31.43 3.86
CA ARG A 122 2.16 31.54 2.43
C ARG A 122 1.40 30.55 1.55
N LEU A 123 1.28 29.29 1.98
CA LEU A 123 0.64 28.21 1.25
C LEU A 123 -0.82 28.01 1.68
N GLY A 124 -1.17 28.39 2.91
CA GLY A 124 -2.52 28.19 3.46
C GLY A 124 -2.96 26.74 3.32
N LYS A 125 -4.12 26.56 2.68
CA LYS A 125 -4.72 25.25 2.42
C LYS A 125 -3.86 24.33 1.56
N VAL A 126 -2.96 24.85 0.72
CA VAL A 126 -2.12 24.02 -0.15
C VAL A 126 -1.19 23.13 0.67
N TYR A 127 -0.67 23.64 1.78
CA TYR A 127 0.18 22.88 2.70
C TYR A 127 -0.60 21.71 3.35
N GLU A 128 -1.84 21.96 3.76
CA GLU A 128 -2.73 20.93 4.31
C GLU A 128 -3.06 19.87 3.26
N ILE A 129 -3.40 20.28 2.03
CA ILE A 129 -3.67 19.36 0.90
C ILE A 129 -2.44 18.49 0.61
N GLY A 130 -1.24 19.07 0.60
CA GLY A 130 -0.01 18.31 0.41
C GLY A 130 0.20 17.25 1.50
N THR A 131 -0.09 17.61 2.76
CA THR A 131 -0.04 16.68 3.90
C THR A 131 -1.07 15.55 3.76
N ILE A 132 -2.28 15.86 3.30
CA ILE A 132 -3.32 14.87 3.04
C ILE A 132 -2.86 13.91 1.94
N TYR A 133 -2.31 14.41 0.85
CA TYR A 133 -1.86 13.59 -0.29
C TYR A 133 -0.79 12.58 0.12
N THR A 134 0.23 13.01 0.87
CA THR A 134 1.29 12.11 1.35
C THR A 134 0.76 11.10 2.37
N THR A 135 -0.22 11.49 3.20
CA THR A 135 -0.88 10.58 4.14
C THR A 135 -1.71 9.53 3.41
N VAL A 136 -2.54 9.95 2.45
CA VAL A 136 -3.37 9.05 1.63
C VAL A 136 -2.50 8.10 0.81
N ALA A 137 -1.39 8.57 0.25
CA ALA A 137 -0.43 7.72 -0.45
C ALA A 137 0.07 6.58 0.45
N GLY A 138 0.35 6.85 1.72
CA GLY A 138 0.78 5.83 2.67
C GLY A 138 -0.33 4.84 3.02
N LEU A 139 -1.56 5.33 3.23
CA LEU A 139 -2.72 4.46 3.45
C LEU A 139 -3.01 3.57 2.23
N LEU A 140 -2.85 4.09 1.01
CA LEU A 140 -2.94 3.29 -0.22
C LEU A 140 -1.84 2.23 -0.29
N ASN A 141 -0.63 2.51 0.20
CA ASN A 141 0.43 1.51 0.24
C ASN A 141 0.13 0.38 1.21
N VAL A 142 -0.60 0.63 2.32
CA VAL A 142 -1.07 -0.45 3.20
C VAL A 142 -1.96 -1.43 2.43
N LEU A 143 -2.86 -0.92 1.58
CA LEU A 143 -3.69 -1.77 0.72
C LEU A 143 -2.86 -2.53 -0.32
N ALA A 144 -1.84 -1.90 -0.90
CA ALA A 144 -0.93 -2.55 -1.83
C ALA A 144 -0.10 -3.66 -1.15
N VAL A 145 0.34 -3.45 0.09
CA VAL A 145 1.01 -4.46 0.92
C VAL A 145 0.10 -5.64 1.18
N TYR A 146 -1.18 -5.39 1.46
CA TYR A 146 -2.18 -6.44 1.64
C TYR A 146 -2.43 -7.24 0.35
N ASP A 147 -2.59 -6.58 -0.80
CA ASP A 147 -2.70 -7.26 -2.11
C ASP A 147 -1.42 -8.04 -2.46
N ALA A 148 -0.24 -7.57 -2.03
CA ALA A 148 1.02 -8.30 -2.15
C ALA A 148 1.06 -9.54 -1.23
N TYR A 149 0.50 -9.45 -0.03
CA TYR A 149 0.49 -10.55 0.93
C TYR A 149 -0.48 -11.68 0.53
N GLU A 150 -1.73 -11.37 0.19
CA GLU A 150 -2.75 -12.39 -0.11
C GLU A 150 -2.63 -12.98 -1.52
N GLY A 151 -2.01 -12.27 -2.44
CA GLY A 151 -1.92 -12.71 -3.84
C GLY A 151 -3.16 -12.35 -4.67
N PRO A 152 -3.29 -12.87 -5.91
CA PRO A 152 -4.43 -12.56 -6.76
C PRO A 152 -5.72 -13.12 -6.16
N ALA A 153 -6.69 -12.26 -5.88
CA ALA A 153 -8.07 -12.69 -5.67
C ALA A 153 -8.60 -13.26 -7.00
N TYR A 154 -8.56 -14.58 -7.16
CA TYR A 154 -9.37 -15.22 -8.18
C TYR A 154 -10.83 -15.03 -7.77
N GLY A 155 -11.60 -14.40 -8.67
CA GLY A 155 -13.02 -14.22 -8.47
C GLY A 155 -13.69 -15.57 -8.26
N ARG A 156 -14.18 -15.79 -7.05
CA ARG A 156 -15.19 -16.81 -6.76
C ARG A 156 -16.48 -16.38 -7.47
N GLY A 157 -16.55 -16.55 -8.79
CA GLY A 157 -17.67 -16.04 -9.60
C GLY A 157 -17.67 -16.37 -11.09
N ASP A 158 -16.55 -16.78 -11.70
CA ASP A 158 -16.52 -17.13 -13.13
C ASP A 158 -16.55 -18.65 -13.32
N GLU A 159 -17.49 -19.36 -12.70
CA GLU A 159 -17.88 -20.67 -13.23
C GLU A 159 -18.68 -20.37 -14.51
N PRO A 160 -18.20 -20.76 -15.71
CA PRO A 160 -19.06 -20.72 -16.88
C PRO A 160 -20.21 -21.66 -16.59
N GLU A 161 -21.41 -21.10 -16.48
CA GLU A 161 -22.67 -21.81 -16.34
C GLU A 161 -22.66 -22.97 -17.34
N ALA A 162 -22.48 -24.18 -16.82
CA ALA A 162 -22.24 -25.37 -17.61
C ALA A 162 -23.43 -25.51 -18.57
N LEU A 163 -23.11 -25.41 -19.86
CA LEU A 163 -23.94 -25.70 -21.02
C LEU A 163 -25.14 -26.56 -20.63
N ALA A 164 -26.32 -25.94 -20.64
CA ALA A 164 -27.59 -26.63 -20.51
C ALA A 164 -27.61 -27.86 -21.42
N GLU A 165 -27.61 -29.01 -20.77
CA GLU A 165 -28.09 -30.34 -21.20
C GLU A 165 -28.16 -30.55 -22.72
N THR A 166 -27.09 -31.12 -23.27
CA THR A 166 -27.12 -31.77 -24.58
C THR A 166 -27.93 -33.06 -24.49
N GLU A 167 -28.95 -33.14 -25.34
CA GLU A 167 -29.59 -34.35 -25.90
C GLU A 167 -30.18 -35.40 -24.95
N ALA A 168 -31.51 -35.41 -24.84
CA ALA A 168 -32.28 -36.63 -24.62
C ALA A 168 -32.79 -37.17 -25.98
N PRO A 169 -32.40 -38.37 -26.44
CA PRO A 169 -33.13 -39.08 -27.46
C PRO A 169 -34.24 -39.97 -26.84
N PRO A 170 -35.36 -40.21 -27.54
CA PRO A 170 -36.53 -40.84 -26.94
C PRO A 170 -36.50 -42.37 -27.06
N THR A 171 -37.06 -43.04 -26.03
CA THR A 171 -37.68 -44.38 -26.01
C THR A 171 -36.86 -45.60 -26.45
N THR A 172 -36.77 -46.62 -25.57
CA THR A 172 -37.48 -47.91 -25.76
C THR A 172 -37.29 -48.78 -24.50
N THR A 173 -38.41 -49.11 -23.86
CA THR A 173 -38.54 -50.17 -22.86
C THR A 173 -38.36 -51.54 -23.53
N ALA A 174 -37.36 -52.32 -23.10
CA ALA A 174 -37.29 -53.75 -23.36
C ALA A 174 -36.89 -54.51 -22.09
N VAL A 175 -37.56 -55.64 -21.88
CA VAL A 175 -37.78 -56.39 -20.64
C VAL A 175 -36.55 -57.24 -20.23
N LYS A 176 -36.30 -57.34 -18.91
CA LYS A 176 -35.41 -58.31 -18.19
C LYS A 176 -35.97 -59.74 -18.36
N ALA A 177 -35.25 -60.87 -18.38
CA ALA A 177 -33.96 -61.27 -17.86
C ALA A 177 -33.59 -62.64 -18.48
N GLY A 178 -32.29 -62.94 -18.62
CA GLY A 178 -31.81 -64.31 -18.72
C GLY A 178 -31.49 -64.88 -17.34
N GLY A 179 -31.90 -66.12 -17.06
CA GLY A 179 -31.60 -66.82 -15.81
C GLY A 179 -31.63 -68.35 -15.97
N ALA A 180 -30.41 -68.92 -16.00
CA ALA A 180 -29.92 -70.23 -15.52
C ALA A 180 -30.61 -71.58 -15.83
N ALA A 181 -29.71 -72.53 -16.17
CA ALA A 181 -29.80 -74.00 -16.20
C ALA A 181 -30.50 -74.67 -17.40
#